data_AF-A0A816CZ88-F1
#
_entry.id   AF-A0A816CZ88-F1
#
_cell.length_a   1.000
_cell.length_b   1.000
_cell.length_c   1.000
_cell.angle_alpha   90.00
_cell.angle_beta   90.00
_cell.angle_gamma   90.00
#
_symmetry.space_group_name_H-M   'P 1'
#
loop_
_entity.id
_entity.type
_entity.pdbx_description
1 polymer ?
#
loop_
_entity_poly.entity_id
_entity_poly.type
_entity_poly.pdbx_seq_one_letter_code
_entity_poly.pdbx_strand_id
1 'polypeptide(L)' 'MIKVWFQRDQNIPMKANIDPDSDIDDLKQNIFDTINTGRYQTTYNGQPLKPSTKVPQNTTDDMPIIFTKIPKSKQRT' A
#
# COMPACT_ATOMS: atom_id res chain seq x y z
N MET A 1 -12.63 -11.83 6.44
CA MET A 1 -11.23 -11.36 6.29
C MET A 1 -10.60 -12.01 5.08
N ILE A 2 -9.92 -11.22 4.25
CA ILE A 2 -9.16 -11.68 3.08
C ILE A 2 -7.67 -11.49 3.31
N LYS A 3 -6.84 -12.30 2.63
CA LYS A 3 -5.39 -12.14 2.60
C LYS A 3 -4.99 -11.39 1.34
N VAL A 4 -4.28 -10.29 1.51
CA VAL A 4 -3.76 -9.50 0.39
C VAL A 4 -2.24 -9.44 0.44
N TRP A 5 -1.62 -9.46 -0.73
CA TRP A 5 -0.19 -9.28 -0.88
C TRP A 5 0.15 -7.81 -1.07
N PHE A 6 1.16 -7.34 -0.35
CA PHE A 6 1.66 -5.98 -0.45
C PHE A 6 3.19 -5.96 -0.36
N GLN A 7 3.77 -4.87 -0.82
CA GLN A 7 5.21 -4.64 -0.81
C GLN A 7 5.49 -3.19 -0.44
N ARG A 8 6.52 -2.96 0.39
CA ARG A 8 6.94 -1.62 0.81
C ARG A 8 8.35 -1.33 0.31
N ASP A 9 8.55 -0.18 -0.33
CA ASP A 9 9.88 0.35 -0.70
C ASP A 9 10.78 -0.68 -1.40
N GLN A 10 10.22 -1.49 -2.30
CA GLN A 10 10.91 -2.56 -3.04
C GLN A 10 11.41 -3.76 -2.19
N ASN A 11 10.89 -3.96 -0.98
CA ASN A 11 11.20 -5.14 -0.15
C ASN A 11 10.54 -6.44 -0.67
N ILE A 12 10.67 -7.53 0.07
CA ILE A 12 9.98 -8.80 -0.21
C ILE A 12 8.46 -8.62 -0.04
N PRO A 13 7.61 -9.15 -0.95
CA PRO A 13 6.16 -9.15 -0.77
C PRO A 13 5.72 -9.85 0.53
N MET A 14 4.80 -9.23 1.24
CA MET A 14 4.25 -9.67 2.53
C MET A 14 2.73 -9.82 2.43
N LYS A 15 2.11 -10.52 3.39
CA LYS A 15 0.66 -10.71 3.47
C LYS A 15 0.06 -9.91 4.62
N ALA A 16 -1.05 -9.23 4.37
CA ALA A 16 -1.90 -8.62 5.39
C ALA A 16 -3.29 -9.28 5.39
N ASN A 17 -3.87 -9.44 6.57
CA ASN A 17 -5.29 -9.79 6.71
C ASN A 17 -6.09 -8.49 6.82
N ILE A 18 -7.08 -8.30 5.94
CA ILE A 18 -7.97 -7.14 5.95
C ILE A 18 -9.43 -7.54 5.81
N ASP A 19 -10.33 -6.61 6.07
CA ASP A 19 -11.73 -6.78 5.72
C ASP A 19 -11.89 -6.72 4.18
N PRO A 20 -12.72 -7.56 3.55
CA PRO A 20 -13.04 -7.44 2.12
C PRO A 20 -13.58 -6.06 1.73
N ASP A 21 -14.17 -5.33 2.68
CA ASP A 21 -14.67 -3.97 2.47
C ASP A 21 -13.66 -2.86 2.79
N SER A 22 -12.46 -3.21 3.25
CA SER A 22 -11.41 -2.22 3.50
C SER A 22 -10.98 -1.50 2.22
N ASP A 23 -10.62 -0.23 2.37
CA ASP A 23 -9.99 0.55 1.33
C ASP A 23 -8.45 0.59 1.47
N ILE A 24 -7.79 1.28 0.55
CA ILE A 24 -6.33 1.41 0.57
C ILE A 24 -5.84 2.21 1.78
N ASP A 25 -6.65 3.12 2.34
CA ASP A 25 -6.28 3.84 3.57
C ASP A 25 -6.34 2.92 4.78
N ASP A 26 -7.38 2.09 4.91
CA ASP A 26 -7.47 1.05 5.94
C ASP A 26 -6.29 0.09 5.86
N LEU A 27 -5.94 -0.36 4.64
CA LEU A 27 -4.78 -1.22 4.41
C LEU A 27 -3.48 -0.52 4.82
N LYS A 28 -3.33 0.77 4.52
CA LYS A 28 -2.18 1.56 4.97
C LYS A 28 -2.13 1.63 6.49
N GLN A 29 -3.23 1.92 7.16
CA GLN A 29 -3.27 2.01 8.63
C GLN A 29 -2.96 0.67 9.29
N ASN A 30 -3.33 -0.44 8.67
CA ASN A 30 -3.02 -1.78 9.15
C ASN A 30 -1.52 -2.13 8.97
N ILE A 31 -0.90 -1.74 7.85
CA ILE A 31 0.50 -2.05 7.54
C ILE A 31 1.49 -1.09 8.21
N PHE A 32 1.16 0.20 8.22
CA PHE A 32 2.00 1.25 8.77
C PHE A 32 1.47 1.59 10.17
N ASP A 33 2.21 1.19 11.19
CA ASP A 33 2.00 1.72 12.54
C ASP A 33 1.89 3.25 12.45
N THR A 34 0.80 3.77 13.01
CA THR A 34 0.24 5.13 12.83
C THR A 34 1.25 6.27 13.01
N ILE A 35 2.41 5.96 13.60
CA ILE A 35 3.51 6.86 13.95
C ILE A 35 4.43 7.19 12.77
N ASN A 36 4.45 6.39 11.69
CA ASN A 36 5.38 6.58 10.57
C ASN A 36 4.66 6.91 9.23
N THR A 37 3.87 7.98 9.25
CA THR A 37 3.11 8.53 8.11
C THR A 37 4.00 9.27 7.11
N GLY A 38 4.95 8.55 6.52
CA GLY A 38 5.52 8.99 5.24
C GLY A 38 4.41 9.17 4.21
N ARG A 39 4.54 10.11 3.27
CA ARG A 39 3.66 10.14 2.10
C ARG A 39 4.03 8.95 1.22
N TYR A 40 3.18 7.94 1.12
CA TYR A 40 3.38 6.80 0.23
C TYR A 40 2.45 6.89 -0.98
N GLN A 41 3.01 6.67 -2.17
CA GLN A 41 2.23 6.37 -3.35
C GLN A 41 1.90 4.88 -3.35
N THR A 42 0.63 4.55 -3.54
CA THR A 42 0.18 3.17 -3.67
C THR A 42 -0.08 2.87 -5.12
N THR A 43 0.45 1.76 -5.61
CA THR A 43 0.21 1.27 -6.96
C THR A 43 -0.18 -0.20 -6.93
N TYR A 44 -1.00 -0.62 -7.88
CA TYR A 44 -1.33 -2.01 -8.12
C TYR A 44 -1.38 -2.23 -9.62
N ASN A 45 -0.68 -3.26 -10.10
CA ASN A 45 -0.56 -3.54 -11.54
C ASN A 45 -0.10 -2.30 -12.36
N GLY A 46 0.86 -1.54 -11.82
CA GLY A 46 1.38 -0.32 -12.44
C GLY A 46 0.47 0.92 -12.36
N GLN A 47 -0.76 0.78 -11.84
CA GLN A 47 -1.72 1.89 -11.73
C GLN A 47 -1.73 2.49 -10.33
N PRO A 48 -1.72 3.84 -10.19
CA PRO A 48 -1.84 4.48 -8.89
C PRO A 48 -3.24 4.28 -8.29
N LEU A 49 -3.28 3.86 -7.03
CA LEU A 49 -4.52 3.71 -6.28
C LEU A 49 -4.74 4.91 -5.36
N LYS A 50 -5.99 5.39 -5.30
CA LYS A 50 -6.40 6.42 -4.34
C LYS A 50 -6.66 5.77 -2.98
N PRO A 51 -6.50 6.51 -1.86
CA PRO A 51 -6.77 5.99 -0.51
C PRO A 51 -8.17 5.38 -0.38
N SER A 52 -9.20 6.02 -0.93
CA SER A 52 -10.59 5.53 -0.88
C SER A 52 -10.93 4.40 -1.87
N THR A 53 -9.95 3.87 -2.60
CA THR A 53 -10.17 2.75 -3.53
C THR A 53 -10.26 1.45 -2.74
N LYS A 54 -11.18 0.55 -3.07
CA LYS A 54 -11.26 -0.79 -2.47
C LYS A 54 -9.95 -1.55 -2.70
N VAL A 55 -9.52 -2.32 -1.71
CA VAL A 55 -8.31 -3.11 -1.84
C VAL A 55 -8.50 -4.20 -2.90
N PRO A 56 -7.61 -4.31 -3.90
CA PRO A 56 -7.64 -5.41 -4.85
C PRO A 56 -7.51 -6.78 -4.15
N GLN A 57 -8.49 -7.64 -4.36
CA GLN A 57 -8.54 -8.95 -3.67
C GLN A 57 -7.74 -10.04 -4.40
N ASN A 58 -7.41 -9.82 -5.68
CA ASN A 58 -6.66 -10.71 -6.55
C ASN A 58 -5.14 -10.45 -6.49
N THR A 59 -4.63 -10.02 -5.35
CA THR A 59 -3.19 -9.78 -5.15
C THR A 59 -2.46 -11.12 -5.00
N THR A 60 -1.26 -11.19 -5.54
CA THR A 60 -0.35 -12.35 -5.44
C THR A 60 1.05 -11.87 -5.07
N ASP A 61 1.97 -12.81 -4.82
CA ASP A 61 3.39 -12.54 -4.67
C ASP A 61 4.00 -11.87 -5.91
N ASP A 62 3.58 -12.26 -7.11
CA ASP A 62 3.99 -11.62 -8.37
C ASP A 62 3.30 -10.28 -8.64
N MET A 63 2.09 -10.09 -8.09
CA MET A 63 1.29 -8.87 -8.24
C MET A 63 0.84 -8.31 -6.88
N PRO A 64 1.78 -7.78 -6.07
CA PRO A 64 1.45 -7.18 -4.79
C PRO A 64 0.95 -5.74 -4.96
N ILE A 65 0.28 -5.22 -3.94
CA ILE A 65 0.05 -3.77 -3.78
C ILE A 65 1.36 -3.12 -3.35
N ILE A 66 1.88 -2.21 -4.14
CA ILE A 66 3.19 -1.59 -3.89
C ILE A 66 3.01 -0.23 -3.23
N PHE A 67 3.62 -0.05 -2.07
CA PHE A 67 3.75 1.22 -1.36
C PHE A 67 5.16 1.77 -1.55
N THR A 68 5.29 2.87 -2.30
CA THR A 68 6.56 3.55 -2.53
C THR A 68 6.59 4.85 -1.76
N LYS A 69 7.58 5.05 -0.89
CA LYS A 69 7.76 6.31 -0.16
C LYS A 69 8.02 7.44 -1.15
N ILE A 70 7.20 8.48 -1.10
CA ILE A 70 7.41 9.71 -1.84
C ILE A 70 8.44 10.52 -1.05
N PRO A 71 9.68 10.70 -1.55
CA PRO A 71 10.63 11.57 -0.89
C PRO A 71 10.04 12.98 -0.80
N LYS A 72 10.18 13.63 0.36
CA LYS A 72 9.90 15.07 0.44
C LYS A 72 10.81 15.74 -0.57
N SER A 73 10.26 16.28 -1.66
CA SER A 73 11.04 17.08 -2.60
C SER A 73 11.85 18.08 -1.79
N LYS A 74 13.18 18.05 -1.93
CA LYS A 74 14.02 19.15 -1.49
C LYS A 74 13.48 20.38 -2.21
N GLN A 75 12.78 21.26 -1.48
CA GLN A 75 12.55 22.63 -1.95
C GLN A 75 13.95 23.16 -2.25
N ARG A 76 14.22 23.38 -3.53
CA ARG A 76 15.48 23.95 -4.00
C ARG A 76 15.39 25.43 -3.63
N THR A 77 16.07 25.81 -2.54
CA THR A 77 16.31 27.21 -2.14
C THR A 77 17.20 27.89 -3.16
#